data_AF-A0A9P7FD58-F1
#
_entry.id   AF-A0A9P7FD58-F1
#
_cell.length_a   1.000
_cell.length_b   1.000
_cell.length_c   1.000
_cell.angle_alpha   90.00
_cell.angle_beta   90.00
_cell.angle_gamma   90.00
#
_symmetry.space_group_name_H-M   'P 1'
#
loop_
_entity.id
_entity.type
_entity.pdbx_description
1 polymer ?
#
loop_
_entity_poly.entity_id
_entity_poly.type
_entity_poly.pdbx_seq_one_letter_code
_entity_poly.pdbx_strand_id
1 'polypeptide(L)'
;MLKTGKVRKDVEKLVPRLRLVRASLVIPVDIDDSDSRANYLIEERISGTFVKYINNNSAVPARILDSKEAEIGLFLCFVQHIQYRLSNEMVYLSDFQGSGDLLTDCQVITGSDFVNNFGDGNCTAAFKNFRSEHQCNQFCRAFGLQALS
;
A
#
# COMPACT_ATOMS: atom_id res chain seq x y z
N MET A 1 16.35 -8.66 14.42
CA MET A 1 16.11 -9.96 13.75
C MET A 1 14.81 -10.54 14.31
N LEU A 2 13.70 -10.43 13.58
CA LEU A 2 12.42 -10.97 14.00
C LEU A 2 12.53 -12.50 14.03
N LYS A 3 12.39 -13.09 15.23
CA LYS A 3 12.37 -14.55 15.38
C LYS A 3 11.12 -15.08 14.66
N THR A 4 11.29 -15.92 13.65
CA THR A 4 10.21 -16.61 12.95
C THR A 4 9.64 -17.73 13.83
N GLY A 5 8.86 -17.34 14.84
CA GLY A 5 8.02 -18.26 15.59
C GLY A 5 6.86 -18.76 14.71
N LYS A 6 6.39 -19.98 14.99
CA LYS A 6 5.18 -20.53 14.36
C LYS A 6 4.02 -19.56 14.64
N VAL A 7 3.44 -18.97 13.59
CA VAL A 7 2.28 -18.07 13.73
C VAL A 7 1.17 -18.89 14.40
N ARG A 8 0.58 -18.35 15.47
CA ARG A 8 -0.52 -19.05 16.15
C ARG A 8 -1.69 -19.21 15.16
N LYS A 9 -2.30 -20.41 15.08
CA LYS A 9 -3.32 -20.76 14.08
C LYS A 9 -4.57 -19.87 14.12
N ASP A 10 -4.87 -19.29 15.28
CA ASP A 10 -5.91 -18.29 15.49
C ASP A 10 -5.59 -16.96 14.77
N VAL A 11 -4.32 -16.60 14.65
CA VAL A 11 -3.86 -15.41 13.92
C VAL A 11 -3.85 -15.63 12.40
N GLU A 12 -3.57 -16.86 11.93
CA GLU A 12 -3.54 -17.16 10.50
C GLU A 12 -4.87 -16.90 9.78
N LYS A 13 -6.00 -17.06 10.49
CA LYS A 13 -7.34 -16.80 9.95
C LYS A 13 -7.75 -15.33 10.01
N LEU A 14 -7.03 -14.51 10.79
CA LEU A 14 -7.32 -13.09 10.97
C LEU A 14 -6.61 -12.21 9.93
N VAL A 15 -5.56 -12.72 9.29
CA VAL A 15 -4.71 -11.90 8.41
C VAL A 15 -5.18 -12.01 6.96
N PRO A 16 -5.67 -10.91 6.34
CA PRO A 16 -5.95 -10.88 4.91
C PRO A 16 -4.72 -11.31 4.10
N ARG A 17 -4.96 -12.19 3.12
CA ARG A 17 -3.93 -12.64 2.17
C ARG A 17 -4.09 -11.83 0.90
N LEU A 18 -3.23 -10.82 0.75
CA LEU A 18 -3.23 -9.89 -0.36
C LEU A 18 -1.89 -9.99 -1.10
N ARG A 19 -1.89 -9.69 -2.40
CA ARG A 19 -0.66 -9.53 -3.18
C ARG A 19 -0.80 -8.39 -4.18
N LEU A 20 0.33 -7.81 -4.55
CA LEU A 20 0.38 -6.93 -5.71
C LEU A 20 0.24 -7.76 -6.99
N VAL A 21 -0.41 -7.18 -7.99
CA VAL A 21 -0.40 -7.72 -9.35
C VAL A 21 1.03 -7.73 -9.90
N ARG A 22 1.31 -8.67 -10.79
CA ARG A 22 2.52 -8.59 -11.59
C ARG A 22 2.33 -7.48 -12.62
N ALA A 23 3.36 -6.67 -12.78
CA ALA A 23 3.41 -5.63 -13.81
C ALA A 23 4.69 -5.78 -14.64
N SER A 24 4.69 -5.23 -15.85
CA SER A 24 5.84 -5.26 -16.76
C SER A 24 5.87 -4.02 -17.64
N LEU A 25 7.08 -3.55 -17.95
CA LEU A 25 7.30 -2.49 -18.92
C LEU A 25 7.33 -3.08 -20.33
N VAL A 26 6.54 -2.51 -21.23
CA VAL A 26 6.52 -2.87 -22.66
C VAL A 26 7.07 -1.69 -23.44
N ILE A 27 8.12 -1.98 -24.23
CA ILE A 27 8.79 -1.03 -25.11
C ILE A 27 8.55 -1.51 -26.55
N PRO A 28 7.73 -0.80 -27.36
CA PRO A 28 7.56 -1.13 -28.76
C PRO A 28 8.87 -1.00 -29.53
N VAL A 29 9.12 -1.92 -30.47
CA VAL A 29 10.36 -1.98 -31.27
C VAL A 29 10.15 -1.44 -32.69
N ASP A 30 8.97 -1.61 -33.27
CA ASP A 30 8.69 -1.36 -34.70
C ASP A 30 7.52 -0.39 -34.92
N ILE A 31 7.62 0.84 -34.42
CA ILE A 31 6.68 1.92 -34.76
C ILE A 31 7.43 2.90 -35.66
N ASP A 32 6.97 3.04 -36.92
CA ASP A 32 7.56 3.95 -37.90
C ASP A 32 7.69 5.38 -37.33
N ASP A 33 8.85 5.98 -37.61
CA ASP A 33 9.55 7.04 -36.88
C ASP A 33 8.92 8.45 -36.95
N SER A 34 7.60 8.59 -36.76
CA SER A 34 6.95 9.90 -36.89
C SER A 34 5.94 10.31 -35.81
N ASP A 35 5.71 9.50 -34.77
CA ASP A 35 4.93 9.98 -33.62
C ASP A 35 5.39 9.29 -32.33
N SER A 36 5.42 10.04 -31.23
CA SER A 36 6.12 9.71 -29.98
C SER A 36 6.11 8.23 -29.57
N ARG A 37 7.29 7.65 -29.33
CA ARG A 37 7.46 6.28 -28.81
C ARG A 37 6.87 6.16 -27.41
N ALA A 38 5.59 5.78 -27.32
CA ALA A 38 4.94 5.50 -26.04
C ALA A 38 5.48 4.19 -25.45
N ASN A 39 5.95 4.25 -24.21
CA ASN A 39 6.22 3.07 -23.40
C ASN A 39 4.98 2.77 -22.56
N TYR A 40 4.70 1.49 -22.34
CA TYR A 40 3.50 1.05 -21.61
C TYR A 40 3.87 0.27 -20.36
N LEU A 41 3.09 0.46 -19.30
CA LEU A 41 3.03 -0.46 -18.18
C LEU A 41 1.84 -1.39 -18.42
N ILE A 42 2.07 -2.70 -18.37
CA ILE A 42 1.00 -3.71 -18.39
C ILE A 42 0.95 -4.41 -17.03
N GLU A 43 -0.23 -4.84 -16.62
CA GLU A 43 -0.46 -5.53 -15.35
C GLU A 43 -1.43 -6.71 -15.49
N GLU A 44 -1.47 -7.59 -14.48
CA GLU A 44 -2.49 -8.62 -14.40
C GLU A 44 -3.89 -8.00 -14.32
N ARG A 45 -4.80 -8.46 -15.18
CA ARG A 45 -6.18 -8.00 -15.16
C ARG A 45 -6.87 -8.41 -13.86
N ILE A 46 -7.23 -7.41 -13.06
CA ILE A 46 -8.09 -7.58 -11.88
C ILE A 46 -9.55 -7.73 -12.32
N SER A 47 -10.25 -8.74 -11.78
CA SER A 47 -11.69 -8.95 -12.01
C SER A 47 -12.50 -8.61 -10.76
N GLY A 48 -13.77 -8.25 -10.94
CA GLY A 48 -14.68 -7.89 -9.84
C GLY A 48 -14.78 -6.38 -9.62
N THR A 49 -15.37 -5.99 -8.49
CA THR A 49 -15.56 -4.59 -8.12
C THR A 49 -14.24 -4.00 -7.63
N PHE A 50 -13.80 -2.92 -8.26
CA PHE A 50 -12.59 -2.22 -7.86
C PHE A 50 -12.86 -1.34 -6.64
N VAL A 51 -11.99 -1.44 -5.64
CA VAL A 51 -12.12 -0.79 -4.33
C VAL A 51 -10.84 -0.02 -4.04
N LYS A 52 -11.00 1.23 -3.59
CA LYS A 52 -9.90 2.03 -3.05
C LYS A 52 -9.92 1.97 -1.53
N TYR A 53 -8.99 1.23 -0.94
CA TYR A 53 -8.99 0.96 0.50
C TYR A 53 -8.40 2.13 1.31
N ILE A 54 -7.35 2.77 0.79
CA ILE A 54 -6.65 3.90 1.43
C ILE A 54 -6.24 4.87 0.33
N ASN A 55 -6.35 6.18 0.56
CA ASN A 55 -5.83 7.20 -0.35
C ASN A 55 -4.37 7.52 -0.04
N ASN A 56 -3.57 7.91 -1.03
CA ASN A 56 -2.17 8.32 -0.85
C ASN A 56 -1.96 9.46 0.18
N ASN A 57 -2.99 10.26 0.43
CA ASN A 57 -2.99 11.38 1.39
C ASN A 57 -3.63 11.05 2.74
N SER A 58 -3.79 9.77 3.09
CA SER A 58 -4.47 9.35 4.31
C SER A 58 -3.77 8.19 5.02
N ALA A 59 -3.85 8.18 6.35
CA ALA A 59 -3.39 7.11 7.22
C ALA A 59 -4.54 6.26 7.81
N VAL A 60 -5.76 6.42 7.29
CA VAL A 60 -6.98 5.70 7.68
C VAL A 60 -7.71 5.12 6.47
N PRO A 61 -8.61 4.14 6.64
CA PRO A 61 -9.37 3.57 5.53
C PRO A 61 -10.29 4.58 4.85
N ALA A 62 -10.63 4.32 3.58
CA ALA A 62 -11.64 5.06 2.85
C ALA A 62 -13.02 4.96 3.53
N ARG A 63 -13.86 5.99 3.31
CA ARG A 63 -15.12 6.16 4.06
C ARG A 63 -16.24 5.20 3.66
N ILE A 64 -16.25 4.72 2.43
CA ILE A 64 -17.33 3.92 1.85
C ILE A 64 -16.75 2.56 1.51
N LEU A 65 -16.70 1.69 2.51
CA LEU A 65 -16.23 0.30 2.39
C LEU A 65 -17.26 -0.61 3.06
N ASP A 66 -17.51 -1.77 2.45
CA ASP A 66 -18.29 -2.82 3.12
C ASP A 66 -17.51 -3.41 4.31
N SER A 67 -18.13 -4.32 5.09
CA SER A 67 -17.49 -4.86 6.29
C SER A 67 -16.17 -5.60 6.01
N LYS A 68 -16.05 -6.28 4.87
CA LYS A 68 -14.86 -7.05 4.51
C LYS A 68 -13.77 -6.14 3.96
N GLU A 69 -14.16 -5.18 3.13
CA GLU A 69 -13.28 -4.15 2.60
C GLU A 69 -12.72 -3.25 3.70
N ALA A 70 -13.53 -2.92 4.71
CA ALA A 70 -13.11 -2.17 5.88
C ALA A 70 -12.06 -2.94 6.70
N GLU A 71 -12.22 -4.26 6.86
CA GLU A 71 -11.22 -5.11 7.52
C GLU A 71 -9.90 -5.13 6.74
N ILE A 72 -9.96 -5.25 5.41
CA ILE A 72 -8.79 -5.13 4.52
C ILE A 72 -8.15 -3.74 4.67
N GLY A 73 -8.93 -2.66 4.66
CA GLY A 73 -8.45 -1.31 4.86
C GLY A 73 -7.73 -1.13 6.20
N LEU A 74 -8.28 -1.65 7.30
CA LEU A 74 -7.63 -1.63 8.60
C LEU A 74 -6.32 -2.44 8.60
N PHE A 75 -6.30 -3.60 7.94
CA PHE A 75 -5.08 -4.38 7.79
C PHE A 75 -4.02 -3.59 7.01
N LEU A 76 -4.40 -2.91 5.94
CA LEU A 76 -3.49 -2.09 5.13
C LEU A 76 -2.96 -0.86 5.91
N CYS A 77 -3.76 -0.23 6.77
CA CYS A 77 -3.26 0.81 7.69
C CYS A 77 -2.21 0.26 8.66
N PHE A 78 -2.37 -0.99 9.12
CA PHE A 78 -1.34 -1.67 9.90
C PHE A 78 -0.07 -1.93 9.06
N VAL A 79 -0.23 -2.31 7.79
CA VAL A 79 0.90 -2.48 6.86
C VAL A 79 1.69 -1.17 6.71
N GLN A 80 1.02 -0.04 6.56
CA GLN A 80 1.67 1.28 6.54
C GLN A 80 2.53 1.51 7.79
N HIS A 81 1.95 1.25 8.97
CA HIS A 81 2.64 1.47 10.25
C HIS A 81 3.85 0.55 10.41
N ILE A 82 3.72 -0.75 10.13
CA ILE A 82 4.86 -1.66 10.28
C ILE A 82 5.97 -1.37 9.27
N GLN A 83 5.64 -0.99 8.02
CA GLN A 83 6.63 -0.53 7.04
C GLN A 83 7.34 0.74 7.51
N TYR A 84 6.59 1.72 8.01
CA TYR A 84 7.16 2.95 8.56
C TYR A 84 8.13 2.65 9.71
N ARG A 85 7.78 1.76 10.65
CA ARG A 85 8.69 1.39 11.76
C ARG A 85 9.90 0.59 11.29
N LEU A 86 9.70 -0.39 10.41
CA LEU A 86 10.79 -1.25 9.91
C LEU A 86 11.77 -0.50 9.02
N SER A 87 11.32 0.57 8.37
CA SER A 87 12.16 1.42 7.53
C SER A 87 12.91 2.50 8.31
N ASN A 88 12.85 2.49 9.65
CA ASN A 88 13.30 3.58 10.51
C ASN A 88 12.66 4.92 10.13
N GLU A 89 11.36 4.88 9.86
CA GLU A 89 10.54 6.06 9.60
C GLU A 89 10.93 6.79 8.31
N MET A 90 11.33 6.04 7.29
CA MET A 90 11.81 6.60 6.03
C MET A 90 10.80 6.45 4.89
N VAL A 91 9.99 5.38 4.92
CA VAL A 91 9.09 5.04 3.82
C VAL A 91 7.94 4.14 4.26
N TYR A 92 6.80 4.29 3.59
CA TYR A 92 5.70 3.33 3.60
C TYR A 92 4.95 3.35 2.27
N LEU A 93 4.15 2.32 1.99
CA LEU A 93 3.26 2.28 0.83
C LEU A 93 1.88 2.83 1.20
N SER A 94 1.23 3.54 0.31
CA SER A 94 -0.15 4.01 0.43
C SER A 94 -0.89 3.80 -0.90
N ASP A 95 -2.05 4.45 -1.06
CA ASP A 95 -2.91 4.34 -2.24
C ASP A 95 -3.35 2.91 -2.57
N PHE A 96 -3.51 2.07 -1.55
CA PHE A 96 -3.88 0.68 -1.75
C PHE A 96 -5.28 0.55 -2.38
N GLN A 97 -5.35 -0.11 -3.53
CA GLN A 97 -6.56 -0.30 -4.31
C GLN A 97 -6.52 -1.60 -5.10
N GLY A 98 -7.67 -2.15 -5.46
CA GLY A 98 -7.78 -3.41 -6.21
C GLY A 98 -9.10 -4.13 -5.99
N SER A 99 -9.11 -5.47 -6.08
CA SER A 99 -10.31 -6.31 -5.89
C SER A 99 -9.91 -7.68 -5.37
N GLY A 100 -10.71 -8.25 -4.46
CA GLY A 100 -10.45 -9.56 -3.90
C GLY A 100 -9.14 -9.60 -3.12
N ASP A 101 -8.22 -10.45 -3.56
CA ASP A 101 -6.86 -10.62 -3.00
C ASP A 101 -5.78 -9.84 -3.76
N LEU A 102 -6.16 -9.10 -4.81
CA LEU A 102 -5.24 -8.38 -5.68
C LEU A 102 -5.24 -6.89 -5.37
N LEU A 103 -4.03 -6.35 -5.23
CA LEU A 103 -3.75 -4.92 -5.12
C LEU A 103 -2.97 -4.45 -6.34
N THR A 104 -3.16 -3.20 -6.73
CA THR A 104 -2.35 -2.54 -7.77
C THR A 104 -2.16 -1.06 -7.44
N ASP A 105 -1.33 -0.38 -8.23
CA ASP A 105 -1.16 1.08 -8.25
C ASP A 105 -0.96 1.69 -6.85
N CYS A 106 -0.15 1.03 -6.02
CA CYS A 106 0.25 1.60 -4.74
C CYS A 106 1.22 2.77 -4.96
N GLN A 107 1.17 3.73 -4.06
CA GLN A 107 2.09 4.85 -4.04
C GLN A 107 3.14 4.69 -2.94
N VAL A 108 4.42 4.89 -3.27
CA VAL A 108 5.47 5.01 -2.25
C VAL A 108 5.43 6.42 -1.66
N ILE A 109 5.38 6.51 -0.32
CA ILE A 109 5.35 7.77 0.42
C ILE A 109 6.64 7.93 1.22
N THR A 110 7.33 9.06 1.01
CA THR A 110 8.62 9.38 1.66
C THR A 110 8.67 10.84 2.12
N GLY A 111 9.72 11.17 2.88
CA GLY A 111 10.06 12.56 3.18
C GLY A 111 10.52 13.36 1.96
N SER A 112 10.70 14.67 2.15
CA SER A 112 11.09 15.65 1.12
C SER A 112 12.38 15.29 0.39
N ASP A 113 13.31 14.62 1.08
CA ASP A 113 14.62 14.27 0.52
C ASP A 113 14.53 13.28 -0.66
N PHE A 114 13.40 12.58 -0.79
CA PHE A 114 13.15 11.57 -1.83
C PHE A 114 11.87 11.85 -2.64
N VAL A 115 11.39 13.11 -2.64
CA VAL A 115 10.09 13.45 -3.25
C VAL A 115 9.98 13.04 -4.72
N ASN A 116 11.07 13.13 -5.48
CA ASN A 116 11.08 12.87 -6.93
C ASN A 116 11.50 11.43 -7.30
N ASN A 117 11.66 10.53 -6.33
CA ASN A 117 12.27 9.23 -6.57
C ASN A 117 11.27 8.13 -6.94
N PHE A 118 9.98 8.31 -6.60
CA PHE A 118 8.97 7.24 -6.67
C PHE A 118 7.67 7.68 -7.34
N GLY A 119 7.80 8.51 -8.38
CA GLY A 119 6.68 9.04 -9.15
C GLY A 119 5.97 10.20 -8.45
N ASP A 120 5.13 10.89 -9.23
CA ASP A 120 4.52 12.17 -8.85
C ASP A 120 3.45 12.06 -7.76
N GLY A 121 3.00 10.84 -7.43
CA GLY A 121 1.99 10.61 -6.40
C GLY A 121 2.52 10.74 -4.96
N ASN A 122 3.83 10.96 -4.76
CA ASN A 122 4.43 11.07 -3.44
C ASN A 122 3.92 12.29 -2.65
N CYS A 123 3.06 12.04 -1.67
CA CYS A 123 2.49 13.08 -0.83
C CYS A 123 3.35 13.32 0.42
N THR A 124 4.32 14.23 0.34
CA THR A 124 5.21 14.57 1.47
C THR A 124 4.47 15.12 2.69
N ALA A 125 3.30 15.75 2.49
CA ALA A 125 2.42 16.17 3.58
C ALA A 125 1.86 14.97 4.36
N ALA A 126 1.42 13.92 3.65
CA ALA A 126 0.97 12.68 4.27
C ALA A 126 2.09 11.98 5.03
N PHE A 127 3.33 12.02 4.50
CA PHE A 127 4.50 11.52 5.23
C PHE A 127 4.71 12.28 6.55
N LYS A 128 4.74 13.62 6.49
CA LYS A 128 4.94 14.49 7.65
C LYS A 128 3.89 14.28 8.75
N ASN A 129 2.64 14.09 8.35
CA ASN A 129 1.52 13.95 9.28
C ASN A 129 1.26 12.50 9.71
N PHE A 130 1.95 11.52 9.14
CA PHE A 130 1.63 10.09 9.31
C PHE A 130 1.58 9.69 10.79
N ARG A 131 2.54 10.16 11.60
CA ARG A 131 2.57 9.89 13.05
C ARG A 131 1.31 10.35 13.78
N SER A 132 0.83 11.56 13.48
CA SER A 132 -0.35 12.14 14.13
C SER A 132 -1.67 11.63 13.56
N GLU A 133 -1.70 11.24 12.29
CA GLU A 133 -2.92 10.83 11.59
C GLU A 133 -3.18 9.32 11.68
N HIS A 134 -2.14 8.49 11.79
CA HIS A 134 -2.30 7.05 11.89
C HIS A 134 -3.02 6.66 13.18
N GLN A 135 -4.09 5.88 13.03
CA GLN A 135 -4.84 5.35 14.17
C GLN A 135 -4.56 3.85 14.34
N CYS A 136 -3.86 3.50 15.42
CA CYS A 136 -3.60 2.11 15.75
C CYS A 136 -4.91 1.32 15.88
N ASN A 137 -5.02 0.23 15.13
CA ASN A 137 -6.18 -0.63 15.11
C ASN A 137 -5.89 -2.02 15.71
N GLN A 138 -6.84 -2.95 15.53
CA GLN A 138 -6.74 -4.30 16.07
C GLN A 138 -5.51 -5.07 15.58
N PHE A 139 -5.07 -4.86 14.33
CA PHE A 139 -3.88 -5.49 13.78
C PHE A 139 -2.61 -4.92 14.43
N CYS A 140 -2.50 -3.59 14.54
CA CYS A 140 -1.37 -2.96 15.25
C CYS A 140 -1.21 -3.53 16.67
N ARG A 141 -2.32 -3.64 17.41
CA ARG A 141 -2.32 -4.21 18.76
C ARG A 141 -1.98 -5.71 18.78
N ALA A 142 -2.55 -6.51 17.88
CA ALA A 142 -2.31 -7.95 17.81
C ALA A 142 -0.83 -8.28 17.52
N PHE A 143 -0.14 -7.42 16.76
CA PHE A 143 1.28 -7.56 16.45
C PHE A 143 2.20 -6.78 17.42
N GLY A 144 1.65 -6.17 18.47
CA GLY A 144 2.44 -5.51 19.52
C GLY A 144 3.14 -4.24 19.07
N LEU A 145 2.62 -3.53 18.06
CA LEU A 145 3.17 -2.25 17.64
C LEU A 145 2.89 -1.17 18.69
N GLN A 146 3.91 -0.37 19.00
CA GLN A 146 3.74 0.85 19.79
C GLN A 146 2.94 1.87 19.00
N ALA A 147 2.03 2.59 19.65
CA ALA A 147 1.34 3.70 19.02
C ALA A 147 2.36 4.77 18.56
N LEU A 148 2.07 5.39 17.41
CA LEU A 148 2.82 6.56 16.96
C LEU A 148 2.38 7.77 17.79
N SER A 149 3.35 8.57 18.20
CA SER A 149 3.20 9.82 18.95
C SER A 149 3.84 10.96 18.18
#